data_AF-A0A937S7W8-F1
#
_entry.id   AF-A0A937S7W8-F1
#
_cell.length_a   1.000
_cell.length_b   1.000
_cell.length_c   1.000
_cell.angle_alpha   90.00
_cell.angle_beta   90.00
_cell.angle_gamma   90.00
#
_symmetry.space_group_name_H-M   'P 1'
#
loop_
_entity.id
_entity.type
_entity.pdbx_description
1 polymer ?
#
loop_
_entity_poly.entity_id
_entity_poly.type
_entity_poly.pdbx_seq_one_letter_code
_entity_poly.pdbx_strand_id
1 'polypeptide(L)'
;MNAAKLAELEPTQNIVKLCQWEDTEAEADEMWSFVESKAQQRWLWHAIDHASGTVLAYVLASHQDEAFIQLKILLEPFGIMQFYTDGWGAYERHLDPTLHTVGKRNTQKIERKHLTLRTRIKRLTRKTICFSKSVVMHDIVIGLFLNRYEFGLPI
;
A
#
# COMPACT_ATOMS: atom_id res chain seq x y z
N MET A 1 -12.09 4.93 3.53
CA MET A 1 -11.65 4.16 2.35
C MET A 1 -10.88 2.89 2.73
N ASN A 2 -10.02 2.87 3.76
CA ASN A 2 -9.50 1.62 4.35
C ASN A 2 -10.32 1.08 5.54
N ALA A 3 -11.24 1.90 6.07
CA ALA A 3 -12.06 1.59 7.25
C ALA A 3 -12.88 0.29 7.14
N ALA A 4 -13.23 -0.18 5.94
CA ALA A 4 -14.03 -1.40 5.77
C ALA A 4 -13.25 -2.68 6.13
N LYS A 5 -12.00 -2.82 5.67
CA LYS A 5 -11.13 -3.94 6.07
C LYS A 5 -10.75 -3.86 7.55
N LEU A 6 -10.57 -2.64 8.05
CA LEU A 6 -10.35 -2.38 9.48
C LEU A 6 -11.58 -2.71 10.34
N ALA A 7 -12.79 -2.60 9.79
CA ALA A 7 -14.04 -2.92 10.46
C ALA A 7 -14.35 -4.43 10.48
N GLU A 8 -13.73 -5.23 9.60
CA GLU A 8 -13.78 -6.70 9.70
C GLU A 8 -13.01 -7.23 10.94
N LEU A 9 -12.21 -6.38 11.58
CA LEU A 9 -11.48 -6.67 12.82
C LEU A 9 -12.35 -6.25 14.03
N GLU A 10 -13.29 -7.11 14.42
CA GLU A 10 -14.18 -6.87 15.57
C GLU A 10 -13.41 -6.83 16.92
N PRO A 11 -13.51 -5.74 17.72
CA PRO A 11 -12.75 -5.58 18.97
C PRO A 11 -13.29 -6.39 20.17
N THR A 12 -14.43 -7.09 20.02
CA THR A 12 -15.11 -7.78 21.13
C THR A 12 -14.74 -9.26 21.27
N GLN A 13 -13.90 -9.81 20.40
CA GLN A 13 -13.36 -11.19 20.53
C GLN A 13 -12.08 -11.27 21.39
N ASN A 14 -11.74 -10.20 22.09
CA ASN A 14 -10.46 -9.98 22.76
C ASN A 14 -10.14 -10.85 24.00
N ILE A 15 -10.92 -11.89 24.34
CA ILE A 15 -10.63 -12.74 25.53
C ILE A 15 -10.58 -14.26 25.23
N VAL A 16 -11.05 -14.76 24.07
CA VAL A 16 -11.13 -16.23 23.82
C VAL A 16 -10.45 -16.64 22.51
N LYS A 17 -9.35 -15.97 22.14
CA LYS A 17 -8.41 -16.44 21.11
C LYS A 17 -6.98 -16.44 21.63
N LEU A 18 -6.74 -17.18 22.72
CA LEU A 18 -5.41 -17.71 23.00
C LEU A 18 -5.16 -18.87 22.02
N CYS A 19 -4.79 -18.58 20.76
CA CYS A 19 -4.12 -19.52 19.85
C CYS A 19 -3.74 -18.86 18.51
N GLN A 20 -2.46 -19.00 18.15
CA GLN A 20 -1.80 -18.76 16.85
C GLN A 20 -1.46 -17.31 16.49
N TRP A 21 -0.28 -16.87 16.93
CA TRP A 21 0.50 -15.85 16.21
C TRP A 21 0.86 -16.43 14.84
N GLU A 22 0.10 -16.11 13.80
CA GLU A 22 0.63 -16.21 12.44
C GLU A 22 1.64 -15.06 12.29
N ASP A 23 2.90 -15.41 12.03
CA ASP A 23 3.97 -14.45 11.70
C ASP A 23 3.51 -13.62 10.48
N THR A 24 2.88 -12.48 10.76
CA THR A 24 2.27 -11.66 9.72
C THR A 24 3.37 -10.77 9.14
N GLU A 25 3.78 -11.07 7.92
CA GLU A 25 4.85 -10.36 7.23
C GLU A 25 4.26 -9.53 6.09
N ALA A 26 4.82 -8.35 5.81
CA ALA A 26 4.33 -7.48 4.75
C ALA A 26 5.44 -6.93 3.87
N GLU A 27 5.15 -6.82 2.58
CA GLU A 27 5.97 -6.05 1.64
C GLU A 27 5.36 -4.65 1.54
N ALA A 28 6.16 -3.60 1.73
CA ALA A 28 5.73 -2.22 1.58
C ALA A 28 6.61 -1.49 0.57
N ASP A 29 5.97 -0.75 -0.32
CA ASP A 29 6.64 -0.04 -1.41
C ASP A 29 5.73 1.06 -1.96
N GLU A 30 6.36 2.05 -2.57
CA GLU A 30 5.74 3.20 -3.19
C GLU A 30 5.88 3.18 -4.71
N MET A 31 4.83 3.62 -5.40
CA MET A 31 4.93 3.94 -6.82
C MET A 31 4.40 5.33 -7.09
N TRP A 32 5.09 6.02 -7.99
CA TRP A 32 4.70 7.37 -8.40
C TRP A 32 4.09 7.40 -9.80
N SER A 33 3.28 8.42 -10.00
CA SER A 33 2.75 8.88 -11.27
C SER A 33 2.63 10.40 -11.23
N PHE A 34 1.96 11.03 -12.20
CA PHE A 34 1.84 12.47 -12.25
C PHE A 34 0.54 12.94 -12.90
N VAL A 35 0.17 14.18 -12.61
CA VAL A 35 -0.98 14.88 -13.20
C VAL A 35 -0.44 16.04 -14.02
N GLU A 36 -0.81 16.13 -15.30
CA GLU A 36 -0.34 17.09 -16.31
C GLU A 36 1.17 17.07 -16.62
N SER A 37 2.01 17.26 -15.61
CA SER A 37 3.45 17.34 -15.71
C SER A 37 4.13 16.58 -14.57
N LYS A 38 5.40 16.18 -14.77
CA LYS A 38 6.19 15.50 -13.74
C LYS A 38 6.49 16.38 -12.51
N ALA A 39 6.23 17.69 -12.58
CA ALA A 39 6.34 18.57 -11.41
C ALA A 39 5.22 18.29 -10.40
N GLN A 40 4.07 17.76 -10.85
CA GLN A 40 2.93 17.44 -10.01
C GLN A 40 2.82 15.93 -9.83
N GLN A 41 3.72 15.40 -9.00
CA GLN A 41 3.81 13.98 -8.71
C GLN A 41 2.67 13.53 -7.78
N ARG A 42 2.22 12.29 -7.99
CA ARG A 42 1.25 11.59 -7.14
C ARG A 42 1.86 10.26 -6.72
N TRP A 43 1.83 9.97 -5.43
CA TRP A 43 2.43 8.76 -4.88
C TRP A 43 1.35 7.85 -4.31
N LEU A 44 1.40 6.59 -4.71
CA LEU A 44 0.63 5.51 -4.14
C LEU A 44 1.58 4.71 -3.25
N TRP A 45 1.34 4.82 -1.95
CA TRP A 45 1.96 4.00 -0.92
C TRP A 45 1.04 2.81 -0.68
N HIS A 46 1.56 1.60 -0.66
CA HIS A 46 0.76 0.45 -0.29
C HIS A 46 1.60 -0.66 0.30
N ALA A 47 0.94 -1.49 1.09
CA ALA A 47 1.52 -2.71 1.63
C ALA A 47 0.68 -3.92 1.26
N ILE A 48 1.35 -5.03 1.02
CA ILE A 48 0.73 -6.32 0.74
C ILE A 48 1.18 -7.34 1.77
N ASP A 49 0.31 -8.29 2.06
CA ASP A 49 0.66 -9.48 2.82
C ASP A 49 1.71 -10.29 2.06
N HIS A 50 2.83 -10.64 2.72
CA HIS A 50 3.95 -11.31 2.07
C HIS A 50 3.57 -12.70 1.59
N ALA A 51 2.72 -13.44 2.32
CA ALA A 51 2.34 -14.79 1.96
C ALA A 51 1.38 -14.82 0.76
N SER A 52 0.23 -14.15 0.87
CA SER A 52 -0.84 -14.16 -0.11
C SER A 52 -0.66 -13.16 -1.25
N GLY A 53 0.11 -12.08 -1.04
CA GLY A 53 0.21 -10.96 -1.96
C GLY A 53 -1.07 -10.11 -2.03
N THR A 54 -1.94 -10.20 -1.03
CA THR A 54 -3.18 -9.41 -0.92
C THR A 54 -2.86 -8.02 -0.41
N VAL A 55 -3.50 -6.98 -0.97
CA VAL A 55 -3.34 -5.61 -0.45
C VAL A 55 -3.93 -5.50 0.96
N LEU A 56 -3.12 -5.01 1.89
CA LEU A 56 -3.51 -4.77 3.28
C LEU A 56 -4.06 -3.36 3.44
N ALA A 57 -3.28 -2.37 3.00
CA ALA A 57 -3.66 -0.97 3.04
C ALA A 57 -2.95 -0.18 1.93
N TYR A 58 -3.52 0.97 1.57
CA TYR A 58 -2.89 1.94 0.69
C TYR A 58 -3.19 3.38 1.13
N VAL A 59 -2.31 4.30 0.73
CA VAL A 59 -2.46 5.75 0.93
C VAL A 59 -2.03 6.47 -0.35
N LEU A 60 -2.82 7.46 -0.76
CA LEU A 60 -2.44 8.42 -1.81
C LEU A 60 -1.95 9.70 -1.14
N ALA A 61 -0.63 9.91 -1.12
CA ALA A 61 -0.01 11.01 -0.38
C ALA A 61 1.22 11.55 -1.11
N SER A 62 1.94 12.48 -0.48
CA SER A 62 3.24 12.97 -0.95
C SER A 62 4.34 11.91 -0.76
N HIS A 63 5.51 12.14 -1.33
CA HIS A 63 6.72 11.33 -1.08
C HIS A 63 7.49 11.86 0.12
N GLN A 64 6.85 11.76 1.29
CA GLN A 64 7.36 12.26 2.56
C GLN A 64 7.04 11.25 3.65
N ASP A 65 7.78 11.35 4.75
CA ASP A 65 7.69 10.49 5.91
C ASP A 65 6.26 10.36 6.45
N GLU A 66 5.49 11.45 6.43
CA GLU A 66 4.10 11.48 6.88
C GLU A 66 3.20 10.50 6.10
N ALA A 67 3.51 10.24 4.83
CA ALA A 67 2.77 9.27 4.04
C ALA A 67 2.97 7.84 4.56
N PHE A 68 4.21 7.48 4.91
CA PHE A 68 4.50 6.18 5.49
C PHE A 68 3.91 6.05 6.89
N ILE A 69 3.95 7.10 7.71
CA ILE A 69 3.31 7.11 9.04
C ILE A 69 1.79 6.84 8.90
N GLN A 70 1.12 7.50 7.96
CA GLN A 70 -0.29 7.24 7.69
C GLN A 70 -0.54 5.79 7.25
N LEU A 71 0.31 5.25 6.38
CA LEU A 71 0.22 3.85 5.98
C LEU A 71 0.44 2.92 7.18
N LYS A 72 1.42 3.19 8.03
CA LYS A 72 1.74 2.40 9.22
C LYS A 72 0.56 2.34 10.19
N ILE A 73 -0.10 3.47 10.47
CA ILE A 73 -1.31 3.52 11.33
C ILE A 73 -2.41 2.60 10.78
N LEU A 74 -2.59 2.56 9.46
CA LEU A 74 -3.57 1.67 8.83
C LEU A 74 -3.17 0.19 8.92
N LEU A 75 -1.88 -0.08 9.08
CA LEU A 75 -1.33 -1.42 9.19
C LEU A 75 -1.28 -1.95 10.63
N GLU A 76 -1.36 -1.08 11.64
CA GLU A 76 -1.32 -1.48 13.06
C GLU A 76 -2.31 -2.61 13.41
N PRO A 77 -3.57 -2.59 12.95
CA PRO A 77 -4.54 -3.63 13.33
C PRO A 77 -4.26 -5.01 12.71
N PHE A 78 -3.38 -5.09 11.72
CA PHE A 78 -2.97 -6.36 11.11
C PHE A 78 -1.85 -7.05 11.91
N GLY A 79 -1.27 -6.40 12.92
CA GLY A 79 -0.26 -7.03 13.78
C GLY A 79 1.01 -7.48 13.06
N ILE A 80 1.44 -6.74 12.03
CA ILE A 80 2.60 -7.09 11.19
C ILE A 80 3.87 -7.13 12.05
N MET A 81 4.55 -8.27 12.01
CA MET A 81 5.77 -8.53 12.77
C MET A 81 7.04 -8.35 11.93
N GLN A 82 6.95 -8.44 10.61
CA GLN A 82 8.10 -8.28 9.73
C GLN A 82 7.74 -7.46 8.48
N PHE A 83 8.54 -6.43 8.20
CA PHE A 83 8.44 -5.63 6.99
C PHE A 83 9.58 -5.93 6.02
N TYR A 84 9.24 -5.98 4.73
CA TYR A 84 10.18 -6.05 3.61
C TYR A 84 10.03 -4.82 2.72
N THR A 85 11.12 -4.08 2.52
CA THR A 85 11.12 -2.86 1.69
C THR A 85 12.41 -2.74 0.87
N ASP A 86 12.41 -1.83 -0.10
CA ASP A 86 13.54 -1.60 -1.01
C ASP A 86 14.66 -0.71 -0.44
N GLY A 87 14.48 -0.19 0.79
CA GLY A 87 15.47 0.63 1.49
C GLY A 87 15.23 2.13 1.41
N TRP A 88 14.03 2.60 1.03
CA TRP A 88 13.72 4.01 1.14
C TRP A 88 13.81 4.54 2.59
N GLY A 89 14.37 5.73 2.77
CA GLY A 89 14.85 6.21 4.06
C GLY A 89 13.78 6.38 5.15
N ALA A 90 12.50 6.61 4.84
CA ALA A 90 11.51 6.68 5.92
C ALA A 90 11.06 5.30 6.43
N TYR A 91 11.25 4.23 5.66
CA TYR A 91 11.11 2.89 6.23
C TYR A 91 12.14 2.70 7.35
N GLU A 92 13.40 3.03 7.08
CA GLU A 92 14.49 2.95 8.07
C GLU A 92 14.26 3.87 9.29
N ARG A 93 13.64 5.05 9.11
CA ARG A 93 13.37 5.99 10.21
C ARG A 93 12.18 5.59 11.09
N HIS A 94 11.22 4.83 10.57
CA HIS A 94 9.94 4.58 11.24
C HIS A 94 9.65 3.10 11.53
N LEU A 95 10.46 2.19 11.02
CA LEU A 95 10.40 0.77 11.35
C LEU A 95 11.52 0.41 12.34
N ASP A 96 11.23 -0.56 13.20
CA ASP A 96 12.25 -1.14 14.05
C ASP A 96 13.23 -1.97 13.18
N PRO A 97 14.55 -1.74 13.25
CA PRO A 97 15.53 -2.51 12.48
C PRO A 97 15.46 -4.02 12.70
N THR A 98 14.97 -4.48 13.86
CA THR A 98 14.81 -5.92 14.16
C THR A 98 13.62 -6.54 13.42
N LEU A 99 12.63 -5.73 13.07
CA LEU A 99 11.39 -6.12 12.38
C LEU A 99 11.38 -5.66 10.92
N HIS A 100 12.53 -5.25 10.38
CA HIS A 100 12.65 -4.68 9.04
C HIS A 100 13.82 -5.30 8.29
N THR A 101 13.51 -5.87 7.13
CA THR A 101 14.50 -6.45 6.22
C THR A 101 14.50 -5.66 4.93
N VAL A 102 15.61 -5.01 4.63
CA VAL A 102 15.81 -4.26 3.39
C VAL A 102 16.37 -5.20 2.32
N GLY A 103 15.73 -5.21 1.15
CA GLY A 103 16.30 -5.83 -0.03
C GLY A 103 15.27 -6.35 -1.03
N LYS A 104 15.74 -6.61 -2.25
CA LYS A 104 14.89 -6.99 -3.39
C LYS A 104 14.40 -8.44 -3.36
N ARG A 105 14.95 -9.27 -2.46
CA ARG A 105 14.62 -10.70 -2.41
C ARG A 105 13.21 -10.97 -1.91
N ASN A 106 12.63 -10.06 -1.12
CA ASN A 106 11.31 -10.24 -0.55
C ASN A 106 10.32 -9.16 -1.00
N THR A 107 10.62 -8.43 -2.09
CA THR A 107 9.75 -7.37 -2.65
C THR A 107 9.21 -7.70 -4.05
N GLN A 108 9.37 -8.94 -4.53
CA GLN A 108 8.96 -9.28 -5.90
C GLN A 108 7.45 -9.26 -6.09
N LYS A 109 6.67 -9.59 -5.05
CA LYS A 109 5.21 -9.62 -5.18
C LYS A 109 4.67 -8.20 -5.29
N ILE A 110 5.21 -7.27 -4.52
CA ILE A 110 4.79 -5.87 -4.58
C ILE A 110 5.23 -5.21 -5.90
N GLU A 111 6.42 -5.51 -6.40
CA GLU A 111 6.87 -5.08 -7.74
C GLU A 111 5.93 -5.62 -8.86
N ARG A 112 5.53 -6.89 -8.78
CA ARG A 112 4.55 -7.49 -9.70
C ARG A 112 3.18 -6.81 -9.57
N LYS A 113 2.81 -6.36 -8.37
CA LYS A 113 1.55 -5.64 -8.14
C LYS A 113 1.58 -4.26 -8.79
N HIS A 114 2.67 -3.51 -8.66
CA HIS A 114 2.87 -2.25 -9.40
C HIS A 114 2.76 -2.44 -10.91
N LEU A 115 3.37 -3.50 -11.46
CA LEU A 115 3.26 -3.81 -12.88
C LEU A 115 1.80 -4.05 -13.30
N THR A 116 1.05 -4.79 -12.48
CA THR A 116 -0.39 -5.05 -12.71
C THR A 116 -1.20 -3.75 -12.68
N LEU A 117 -0.96 -2.89 -11.69
CA LEU A 117 -1.63 -1.59 -11.57
C LEU A 117 -1.33 -0.70 -12.78
N ARG A 118 -0.07 -0.59 -13.22
CA ARG A 118 0.31 0.17 -14.41
C ARG A 118 -0.34 -0.37 -15.68
N THR A 119 -0.49 -1.70 -15.79
CA THR A 119 -1.13 -2.32 -16.96
C THR A 119 -2.63 -2.05 -17.01
N ARG A 120 -3.32 -2.12 -15.87
CA ARG A 120 -4.77 -1.97 -15.79
C ARG A 120 -5.23 -0.51 -15.72
N ILE A 121 -4.43 0.36 -15.12
CA ILE A 121 -4.70 1.79 -15.00
C ILE A 121 -3.76 2.56 -15.93
N LYS A 122 -4.20 2.81 -17.17
CA LYS A 122 -3.39 3.54 -18.17
C LYS A 122 -2.89 4.90 -17.70
N ARG A 123 -3.59 5.54 -16.75
CA ARG A 123 -3.21 6.84 -16.16
C ARG A 123 -1.95 6.78 -15.28
N LEU A 124 -1.53 5.60 -14.85
CA LEU A 124 -0.28 5.37 -14.11
C LEU A 124 0.92 5.12 -15.05
N THR A 125 0.70 5.18 -16.37
CA THR A 125 1.72 4.88 -17.38
C THR A 125 2.38 6.16 -17.93
N ARG A 126 3.11 6.04 -19.05
CA ARG A 126 3.93 7.10 -19.63
C ARG A 126 3.07 8.24 -20.20
N LYS A 127 3.59 9.48 -20.09
CA LYS A 127 2.92 10.72 -20.56
C LYS A 127 2.38 10.65 -21.99
N THR A 128 3.09 9.97 -22.88
CA THR A 128 2.76 9.90 -24.30
C THR A 128 1.54 9.04 -24.62
N ILE A 129 1.08 8.21 -23.68
CA ILE A 129 -0.04 7.28 -23.89
C ILE A 129 -1.32 7.86 -23.29
N CYS A 130 -1.32 8.08 -21.98
CA CYS A 130 -2.47 8.56 -21.24
C CYS A 130 -2.00 9.17 -19.93
N PHE A 131 -2.36 10.42 -19.66
CA PHE A 131 -2.07 11.10 -18.41
C PHE A 131 -3.31 11.79 -17.87
N SER A 132 -3.34 12.04 -16.57
CA SER A 132 -4.47 12.70 -15.93
C SER A 132 -4.28 14.21 -15.96
N LYS A 133 -5.38 14.95 -16.17
CA LYS A 133 -5.42 16.41 -16.13
C LYS A 133 -5.99 16.98 -14.83
N SER A 134 -6.60 16.14 -14.00
CA SER A 134 -7.20 16.54 -12.72
C SER A 134 -6.70 15.59 -11.64
N VAL A 135 -6.23 16.17 -10.53
CA VAL A 135 -5.80 15.44 -9.34
C VAL A 135 -6.97 14.65 -8.76
N VAL A 136 -8.11 15.31 -8.60
CA VAL A 136 -9.32 14.71 -8.02
C VAL A 136 -9.72 13.46 -8.82
N MET A 137 -9.79 13.57 -10.14
CA MET A 137 -10.14 12.41 -10.98
C MET A 137 -9.05 11.33 -10.97
N HIS A 138 -7.79 11.70 -10.85
CA HIS A 138 -6.68 10.76 -10.78
C HIS A 138 -6.78 9.89 -9.52
N ASP A 139 -6.94 10.55 -8.37
CA ASP A 139 -7.02 9.88 -7.07
C ASP A 139 -8.31 9.05 -6.96
N ILE A 140 -9.45 9.57 -7.43
CA ILE A 140 -10.73 8.82 -7.46
C ILE A 140 -10.61 7.55 -8.29
N VAL A 141 -10.02 7.63 -9.50
CA VAL A 141 -9.91 6.45 -10.37
C VAL A 141 -9.01 5.38 -9.75
N ILE A 142 -7.89 5.77 -9.15
CA ILE A 142 -7.00 4.83 -8.46
C ILE A 142 -7.71 4.21 -7.24
N GLY A 143 -8.32 5.04 -6.40
CA GLY A 143 -9.04 4.61 -5.22
C GLY A 143 -10.20 3.65 -5.56
N LEU A 144 -11.05 4.00 -6.53
CA LEU A 144 -12.15 3.14 -6.98
C LEU A 144 -11.65 1.81 -7.54
N PHE A 145 -10.56 1.83 -8.31
CA PHE A 145 -9.97 0.61 -8.85
C PHE A 145 -9.48 -0.30 -7.73
N LEU A 146 -8.68 0.22 -6.79
CA LEU A 146 -8.15 -0.55 -5.68
C LEU A 146 -9.29 -1.08 -4.81
N ASN A 147 -10.26 -0.24 -4.47
CA ASN A 147 -11.42 -0.62 -3.67
C ASN A 147 -12.20 -1.78 -4.31
N ARG A 148 -12.46 -1.72 -5.61
CA ARG A 148 -13.21 -2.78 -6.31
C ARG A 148 -12.41 -4.07 -6.47
N TYR A 149 -11.14 -3.97 -6.89
CA TYR A 149 -10.38 -5.15 -7.33
C TYR A 149 -9.49 -5.76 -6.25
N GLU A 150 -9.01 -4.97 -5.29
CA GLU A 150 -8.16 -5.45 -4.21
C GLU A 150 -8.95 -5.64 -2.90
N PHE A 151 -9.96 -4.80 -2.65
CA PHE A 151 -10.80 -4.89 -1.44
C PHE A 151 -12.21 -5.46 -1.69
N GLY A 152 -12.58 -5.75 -2.94
CA GLY A 152 -13.88 -6.34 -3.27
C GLY A 152 -15.09 -5.46 -2.97
N LEU A 153 -14.89 -4.16 -2.75
CA LEU A 153 -15.96 -3.24 -2.37
C LEU A 153 -16.91 -2.96 -3.56
N PRO A 154 -18.23 -2.93 -3.34
CA PRO A 154 -19.17 -2.49 -4.35
C PRO A 154 -18.95 -1.00 -4.67
N ILE A 155 -19.11 -0.63 -5.95
CA ILE A 155 -19.08 0.76 -6.42
C ILE A 155 -20.51 1.28 -6.53
#